data_AF-A0A7R9HVF0-F1
#
_entry.id   AF-A0A7R9HVF0-F1
#
_cell.length_a   1.000
_cell.length_b   1.000
_cell.length_c   1.000
_cell.angle_alpha   90.00
_cell.angle_beta   90.00
_cell.angle_gamma   90.00
#
_symmetry.space_group_name_H-M   'P 1'
#
loop_
_entity.id
_entity.type
_entity.pdbx_description
1 polymer ?
#
loop_
_entity_poly.entity_id
_entity_poly.type
_entity_poly.pdbx_seq_one_letter_code
_entity_poly.pdbx_strand_id
1 'polypeptide(L)'
;MPGAVHDQFIFRYGSLRQALERLYQDGIRNTWLLGDSGYVLGHYLKTPIRNGPLDSPKGRYTACHFQTRNCVERLFGVMKSEWRCLLKERILKYA
;
A
#
# COMPACT_ATOMS: atom_id res chain seq x y z
N MET A 1 0.09 -15.07 -1.78
CA MET A 1 0.87 -14.46 -0.68
C MET A 1 -0.11 -14.09 0.44
N PRO A 2 0.14 -14.50 1.69
CA PRO A 2 -0.83 -14.33 2.78
C PRO A 2 -1.10 -12.87 3.22
N GLY A 3 -0.22 -11.91 2.86
CA GLY A 3 -0.32 -10.51 3.30
C GLY A 3 -1.41 -9.69 2.60
N ALA A 4 -1.51 -9.76 1.27
CA ALA A 4 -2.42 -8.88 0.51
C ALA A 4 -3.91 -9.10 0.86
N VAL A 5 -4.31 -10.34 1.15
CA VAL A 5 -5.68 -10.68 1.58
C VAL A 5 -5.97 -10.14 2.98
N HIS A 6 -4.97 -10.18 3.87
CA HIS A 6 -5.07 -9.66 5.23
C HIS A 6 -5.21 -8.13 5.23
N ASP A 7 -4.38 -7.44 4.44
CA ASP A 7 -4.40 -5.98 4.34
C ASP A 7 -5.69 -5.46 3.70
N GLN A 8 -6.22 -6.18 2.71
CA GLN A 8 -7.52 -5.88 2.12
C GLN A 8 -8.67 -6.08 3.13
N PHE A 9 -8.60 -7.12 3.96
CA PHE A 9 -9.59 -7.36 5.00
C PHE A 9 -9.54 -6.27 6.08
N ILE A 10 -8.36 -5.94 6.59
CA ILE A 10 -8.16 -4.83 7.54
C ILE A 10 -8.70 -3.52 6.95
N PHE A 11 -8.40 -3.23 5.68
CA PHE A 11 -8.91 -2.03 5.04
C PHE A 11 -10.43 -2.04 4.91
N ARG A 12 -11.04 -3.18 4.54
CA ARG A 12 -12.49 -3.31 4.37
C ARG A 12 -13.25 -3.03 5.67
N TYR A 13 -12.74 -3.50 6.81
CA TYR A 13 -13.38 -3.38 8.11
C TYR A 13 -12.83 -2.22 8.97
N GLY A 14 -11.75 -1.59 8.53
CA GLY A 14 -11.10 -0.49 9.25
C GLY A 14 -11.84 0.83 9.14
N SER A 15 -11.63 1.69 10.14
CA SER A 15 -12.12 3.08 10.16
C SER A 15 -11.54 3.93 9.01
N LEU A 16 -10.39 3.54 8.46
CA LEU A 16 -9.75 4.22 7.33
C LEU A 16 -10.65 4.27 6.09
N ARG A 17 -11.36 3.19 5.76
CA ARG A 17 -12.29 3.18 4.62
C ARG A 17 -13.43 4.16 4.84
N GLN A 18 -14.01 4.18 6.04
CA GLN A 18 -15.09 5.12 6.36
C GLN A 18 -14.63 6.57 6.30
N ALA A 19 -13.41 6.85 6.79
CA ALA A 19 -12.83 8.19 6.73
C ALA A 19 -12.62 8.65 5.27
N LEU A 20 -12.06 7.78 4.42
CA LEU A 20 -11.86 8.08 3.00
C LEU A 20 -13.19 8.28 2.25
N GLU A 21 -14.20 7.48 2.57
CA GLU A 21 -15.55 7.62 2.00
C GLU A 21 -16.19 8.95 2.39
N ARG A 22 -16.08 9.35 3.66
CA ARG A 22 -16.58 10.65 4.15
C ARG A 22 -15.89 11.81 3.45
N LEU A 23 -14.55 11.79 3.36
CA LEU A 23 -13.80 12.82 2.65
C LEU A 23 -14.23 12.92 1.17
N TYR A 24 -14.49 11.79 0.53
CA TYR A 24 -14.98 11.76 -0.83
C TYR A 24 -16.40 12.35 -0.95
N GLN A 25 -17.30 12.03 -0.01
CA GLN A 25 -18.66 12.59 0.07
C GLN A 25 -18.66 14.11 0.33
N ASP A 26 -17.73 14.59 1.15
CA ASP A 26 -17.51 16.03 1.43
C ASP A 26 -16.86 16.77 0.25
N GLY A 27 -16.60 16.09 -0.87
CA GLY A 27 -16.05 16.68 -2.10
C GLY A 27 -14.52 16.76 -2.14
N ILE A 28 -13.82 16.24 -1.13
CA ILE A 28 -12.35 16.21 -1.08
C ILE A 28 -11.83 15.06 -1.96
N ARG A 29 -11.35 15.41 -3.16
CA ARG A 29 -10.87 14.45 -4.17
C ARG A 29 -9.35 14.29 -4.25
N ASN A 30 -8.60 15.07 -3.46
CA ASN A 30 -7.14 15.00 -3.40
C ASN A 30 -6.62 14.02 -2.32
N THR A 31 -7.47 13.14 -1.81
CA THR A 31 -7.09 12.09 -0.86
C THR A 31 -6.98 10.75 -1.57
N TRP A 32 -5.77 10.19 -1.62
CA TRP A 32 -5.44 9.01 -2.41
C TRP A 32 -4.74 8.00 -1.49
N LEU A 33 -5.24 6.77 -1.46
CA LEU A 33 -4.59 5.64 -0.84
C LEU A 33 -3.87 4.84 -1.94
N LEU A 34 -2.59 4.53 -1.72
CA LEU A 34 -1.81 3.69 -2.62
C LEU A 34 -1.94 2.23 -2.16
N GLY A 35 -2.76 1.47 -2.88
CA GLY A 35 -2.98 0.06 -2.62
C GLY A 35 -2.08 -0.83 -3.47
N ASP A 36 -1.87 -2.06 -3.02
CA ASP A 36 -1.36 -3.11 -3.89
C ASP A 36 -2.45 -3.58 -4.87
N SER A 37 -2.04 -4.31 -5.90
CA SER A 37 -2.92 -4.97 -6.86
C SER A 37 -3.92 -5.96 -6.25
N GLY A 38 -3.76 -6.36 -4.98
CA GLY A 38 -4.73 -7.15 -4.23
C GLY A 38 -5.94 -6.36 -3.73
N TYR A 39 -5.91 -5.03 -3.76
CA TYR A 39 -7.04 -4.22 -3.34
C TYR A 39 -8.09 -4.05 -4.45
N VAL A 40 -9.37 -4.02 -4.07
CA VAL A 40 -10.48 -3.69 -4.99
C VAL A 40 -10.38 -2.21 -5.37
N LEU A 41 -10.36 -1.93 -6.67
CA LEU A 41 -10.35 -0.55 -7.18
C LEU A 41 -11.50 0.28 -6.58
N GLY A 42 -11.18 1.49 -6.12
CA GLY A 42 -12.13 2.43 -5.53
C GLY A 42 -11.78 3.87 -5.87
N HIS A 43 -12.71 4.81 -5.64
CA HIS A 43 -12.55 6.21 -6.06
C HIS A 43 -11.32 6.92 -5.46
N TYR A 44 -10.97 6.54 -4.23
CA TYR A 44 -9.83 7.03 -3.46
C TYR A 44 -8.65 6.04 -3.41
N LEU A 45 -8.71 4.92 -4.14
CA LEU A 45 -7.72 3.85 -4.07
C LEU A 45 -7.01 3.67 -5.41
N LYS A 46 -5.69 3.79 -5.38
CA LYS A 46 -4.81 3.68 -6.54
C LYS A 46 -3.98 2.41 -6.47
N THR A 47 -4.22 1.52 -7.42
CA THR A 47 -3.48 0.27 -7.59
C THR A 47 -2.56 0.36 -8.81
N PRO A 48 -1.41 -0.33 -8.81
CA PRO A 48 -0.51 -0.33 -9.95
C PRO A 48 -1.19 -0.98 -11.16
N ILE A 49 -0.94 -0.44 -12.35
CA ILE A 49 -1.49 -0.98 -13.59
C ILE A 49 -0.56 -2.10 -14.06
N ARG A 50 -1.07 -3.34 -14.09
CA ARG A 50 -0.31 -4.48 -14.61
C ARG A 50 -0.19 -4.40 -16.14
N ASN A 51 0.97 -4.77 -16.67
CA ASN A 51 1.25 -4.90 -18.10
C ASN A 51 1.15 -3.60 -18.93
N GLY A 52 1.48 -2.45 -18.35
CA GLY A 52 1.64 -1.21 -19.12
C GLY A 52 2.98 -1.16 -19.85
N PRO A 53 3.04 -0.79 -21.15
CA PRO A 53 4.31 -0.52 -21.83
C PRO A 53 5.10 0.57 -21.08
N LEU A 54 6.42 0.39 -20.95
CA LEU A 54 7.27 1.24 -20.10
C LEU A 54 7.16 2.74 -20.45
N ASP A 55 7.09 3.06 -21.73
CA ASP A 55 7.01 4.43 -22.25
C ASP A 55 5.59 5.00 -22.35
N SER A 56 4.59 4.22 -21.95
CA SER A 56 3.20 4.68 -21.93
C SER A 56 2.91 5.53 -20.67
N PRO A 57 1.88 6.39 -20.68
CA PRO A 57 1.39 7.04 -19.46
C PRO A 57 1.10 6.05 -18.32
N LYS A 58 0.64 4.83 -18.66
CA LYS A 58 0.39 3.73 -17.70
C LYS A 58 1.69 3.17 -17.11
N GLY A 59 2.75 3.06 -17.93
CA GLY A 59 4.09 2.65 -17.51
C GLY A 59 4.71 3.64 -16.55
N ARG A 60 4.69 4.94 -16.90
CA ARG A 60 5.18 6.02 -16.03
C ARG A 60 4.43 6.09 -14.69
N TYR A 61 3.10 5.96 -14.73
CA TYR A 61 2.29 5.89 -13.51
C TYR A 61 2.72 4.73 -12.61
N THR A 62 2.88 3.55 -13.19
CA THR A 62 3.24 2.33 -12.45
C THR A 62 4.67 2.41 -11.90
N ALA A 63 5.61 2.98 -12.66
CA ALA A 63 6.98 3.22 -12.19
C ALA A 63 7.01 4.19 -11.01
N CYS A 64 6.26 5.29 -11.07
CA CYS A 64 6.13 6.23 -9.96
C CYS A 64 5.50 5.55 -8.73
N HIS A 65 4.42 4.77 -8.93
CA HIS A 65 3.76 4.01 -7.87
C HIS A 65 4.73 3.05 -7.17
N PHE A 66 5.52 2.27 -7.94
CA PHE A 66 6.55 1.40 -7.39
C PHE A 66 7.63 2.16 -6.62
N GLN A 67 8.11 3.28 -7.15
CA GLN A 67 9.12 4.09 -6.46
C GLN A 67 8.60 4.60 -5.10
N THR A 68 7.37 5.10 -5.05
CA THR A 68 6.75 5.56 -3.79
C THR A 68 6.63 4.40 -2.79
N ARG A 69 6.15 3.23 -3.24
CA ARG A 69 6.03 2.05 -2.38
C ARG A 69 7.38 1.56 -1.86
N ASN A 70 8.38 1.47 -2.72
CA ASN A 70 9.73 1.07 -2.33
C ASN A 70 10.34 2.00 -1.27
N CYS A 71 9.99 3.29 -1.27
CA CYS A 71 10.42 4.21 -0.22
C CYS A 71 9.80 3.84 1.14
N VAL A 72 8.49 3.66 1.16
CA VAL A 72 7.72 3.33 2.38
C VAL A 72 8.09 1.93 2.91
N GLU A 73 8.20 0.93 2.03
CA GLU A 73 8.57 -0.43 2.40
C GLU A 73 9.99 -0.50 2.97
N ARG A 74 10.95 0.24 2.41
CA ARG A 74 12.30 0.36 2.98
C ARG A 74 12.29 1.03 4.35
N LEU A 75 11.53 2.11 4.52
CA LEU A 75 11.37 2.76 5.82
C LEU A 75 10.83 1.79 6.87
N PHE A 76 9.76 1.05 6.55
CA PHE A 76 9.23 0.02 7.44
C PHE A 76 10.23 -1.11 7.68
N GLY A 77 11.03 -1.50 6.68
CA GLY A 77 12.11 -2.47 6.85
C GLY A 77 13.14 -2.02 7.88
N VAL A 78 13.59 -0.76 7.80
CA VAL A 78 14.51 -0.16 8.78
C VAL A 78 13.88 -0.07 10.15
N MET A 79 12.63 0.43 10.26
CA MET A 79 11.96 0.48 11.57
C MET A 79 11.80 -0.92 12.18
N LYS A 80 11.47 -1.93 11.37
CA LYS A 80 11.42 -3.32 11.83
C LYS A 80 12.81 -3.82 12.27
N SER A 81 13.88 -3.45 11.57
CA SER A 81 15.24 -3.89 11.93
C SER A 81 15.81 -3.22 13.18
N GLU A 82 15.40 -1.97 13.46
CA GLU A 82 15.78 -1.24 14.68
C GLU A 82 14.98 -1.74 15.89
N TRP A 83 13.67 -1.90 15.74
CA TRP A 83 12.77 -2.28 16.84
C TRP A 83 12.51 -3.79 16.88
N ARG A 84 13.58 -4.60 16.82
CA ARG A 84 13.46 -6.07 16.83
C ARG A 84 12.74 -6.62 18.06
N CYS A 85 12.79 -5.90 19.18
CA CYS A 85 12.08 -6.27 20.40
C CYS A 85 10.54 -6.24 20.26
N LEU A 86 10.01 -5.47 19.31
CA LEU A 86 8.58 -5.40 19.00
C LEU A 86 8.16 -6.40 17.92
N LEU A 87 9.12 -6.93 17.16
CA LEU A 87 8.86 -8.04 16.24
C LEU A 87 8.70 -9.32 17.05
N LYS A 88 7.49 -9.89 17.04
CA LYS A 88 7.21 -11.26 17.54
C LYS A 88 7.88 -12.37 16.69
N GLU A 89 8.86 -12.04 15.85
CA GLU A 89 9.62 -13.03 15.09
C GLU A 89 10.67 -13.69 16.00
N ARG A 90 10.29 -14.82 16.59
CA ARG A 90 11.16 -15.75 17.34
C ARG A 90 12.13 -16.51 16.42
N ILE A 91 12.81 -15.87 15.48
CA ILE A 91 13.86 -16.55 14.71
C ILE A 91 15.08 -15.64 14.58
N LEU A 92 16.12 -16.01 15.31
CA LEU A 92 17.47 -15.47 15.14
C LEU A 92 18.00 -15.93 13.78
N LYS A 93 18.07 -15.03 12.81
CA LYS A 93 18.85 -15.25 11.58
C LYS A 93 20.28 -14.79 11.85
N TYR A 94 21.13 -15.72 12.27
CA TYR A 94 22.58 -15.58 12.14
C TYR A 94 23.00 -16.25 10.82
N ALA A 95 23.80 -15.53 10.03
CA ALA A 95 24.60 -16.09 8.96
C ALA A 95 26.04 -16.24 9.49
#